data_AF-A0A2M6YJQ5-F1
#
_entry.id   AF-A0A2M6YJQ5-F1
#
_cell.length_a   1.000
_cell.length_b   1.000
_cell.length_c   1.000
_cell.angle_alpha   90.00
_cell.angle_beta   90.00
_cell.angle_gamma   90.00
#
_symmetry.space_group_name_H-M   'P 1'
#
loop_
_entity.id
_entity.type
_entity.pdbx_description
1 polymer ?
#
loop_
_entity_poly.entity_id
_entity_poly.type
_entity_poly.pdbx_seq_one_letter_code
_entity_poly.pdbx_strand_id
1 'polypeptide(L)'
;LLSDFEGMWERNVPKNITYAHDRRWGDGNGYSHVRATLLGASLVVPFNDKRLTLGTWQQIVLVDFDNRPRSRQVMVQVMGE
;
A
#
# COMPACT_ATOMS: atom_id res chain seq x y z
N LEU A 1 -5.43 7.86 13.30
CA LEU A 1 -4.62 6.93 12.48
C LEU A 1 -4.81 7.13 10.98
N LEU A 2 -6.00 6.95 10.39
CA LEU A 2 -6.17 7.07 8.92
C LEU A 2 -5.74 8.44 8.39
N SER A 3 -6.24 9.52 9.00
CA SER A 3 -5.84 10.89 8.64
C SER A 3 -4.33 11.14 8.86
N ASP A 4 -3.76 10.60 9.95
CA ASP A 4 -2.33 10.74 10.22
C ASP A 4 -1.47 10.02 9.16
N PHE A 5 -1.92 8.84 8.73
CA PHE A 5 -1.27 8.05 7.68
C PHE A 5 -1.37 8.71 6.32
N GLU A 6 -2.54 9.24 5.95
CA GLU A 6 -2.70 10.04 4.74
C GLU A 6 -1.81 11.29 4.77
N GLY A 7 -1.85 12.05 5.87
CA GLY A 7 -1.03 13.24 6.04
C GLY A 7 0.47 12.94 6.00
N MET A 8 0.91 11.79 6.53
CA MET A 8 2.29 11.34 6.40
C MET A 8 2.67 11.15 4.92
N TRP A 9 1.83 10.50 4.12
CA TRP A 9 2.12 10.34 2.69
C TRP A 9 2.13 11.66 1.94
N GLU A 10 1.21 12.59 2.25
CA GLU A 10 1.23 13.91 1.61
C GLU A 10 2.48 14.72 1.97
N ARG A 11 3.02 14.58 3.18
CA ARG A 11 4.28 15.24 3.57
C ARG A 11 5.52 14.65 2.90
N ASN A 12 5.58 13.33 2.74
CA ASN A 12 6.80 12.64 2.28
C ASN A 12 6.82 12.36 0.77
N VAL A 13 5.65 12.05 0.19
CA VAL A 13 5.49 11.71 -1.24
C VAL A 13 4.22 12.40 -1.75
N PRO A 14 4.21 13.74 -1.86
CA PRO A 14 3.01 14.52 -2.14
C PRO A 14 2.36 14.21 -3.50
N LYS A 15 1.03 14.29 -3.59
CA LYS A 15 0.30 14.16 -4.87
C LYS A 15 0.44 15.39 -5.77
N ASN A 16 0.70 16.57 -5.20
CA ASN A 16 0.62 17.87 -5.86
C ASN A 16 1.95 18.38 -6.43
N ILE A 17 2.90 17.48 -6.72
CA ILE A 17 4.16 17.81 -7.40
C ILE A 17 4.27 17.02 -8.70
N THR A 18 5.08 17.51 -9.64
CA THR A 18 5.30 16.80 -10.92
C THR A 18 6.32 15.68 -10.76
N TYR A 19 5.91 14.44 -11.02
CA TYR A 19 6.84 13.32 -11.13
C TYR A 19 7.33 13.18 -12.58
N ALA A 20 8.56 12.69 -12.75
CA ALA A 20 9.08 12.41 -14.09
C ALA A 20 8.25 11.34 -14.82
N HIS A 21 7.66 10.41 -14.07
CA HIS A 21 6.69 9.43 -14.57
C HIS A 21 5.48 10.13 -15.23
N ASP A 22 4.90 11.13 -14.56
CA ASP A 22 3.75 11.87 -15.11
C ASP A 22 4.14 12.58 -16.42
N ARG A 23 5.34 13.16 -16.52
CA ARG A 23 5.82 13.77 -17.77
C ARG A 23 6.01 12.76 -18.90
N ARG A 24 6.32 11.50 -18.57
CA ARG A 24 6.61 10.45 -19.54
C ARG A 24 5.34 9.76 -20.04
N TRP A 25 4.33 9.61 -19.19
CA TRP A 25 3.14 8.78 -19.44
C TRP A 25 1.82 9.54 -19.41
N GLY A 26 1.75 10.71 -18.77
CA GLY A 26 0.55 11.54 -18.71
C GLY A 26 -0.60 10.93 -17.89
N ASP A 27 -0.33 9.95 -17.05
CA ASP A 27 -1.32 9.22 -16.24
C ASP A 27 -1.57 9.84 -14.86
N GLY A 28 -0.66 10.70 -14.38
CA GLY A 28 -0.83 11.51 -13.16
C GLY A 28 -0.81 10.69 -11.87
N ASN A 29 -0.19 9.51 -11.88
CA ASN A 29 -0.10 8.61 -10.73
C ASN A 29 1.35 8.28 -10.34
N GLY A 30 2.32 9.11 -10.76
CA GLY A 30 3.72 8.94 -10.39
C GLY A 30 3.96 8.85 -8.88
N TYR A 31 3.21 9.61 -8.08
CA TYR A 31 3.24 9.51 -6.61
C TYR A 31 2.81 8.11 -6.13
N SER A 32 1.82 7.49 -6.78
CA SER A 32 1.27 6.19 -6.40
C SER A 32 2.33 5.10 -6.49
N HIS A 33 3.18 5.15 -7.52
CA HIS A 33 4.31 4.23 -7.69
C HIS A 33 5.34 4.36 -6.56
N VAL A 34 5.70 5.59 -6.19
CA VAL A 34 6.69 5.84 -5.12
C VAL A 34 6.13 5.42 -3.75
N ARG A 35 4.87 5.76 -3.45
CA ARG A 35 4.21 5.35 -2.19
C ARG A 35 4.11 3.82 -2.07
N ALA A 36 3.69 3.14 -3.14
CA ALA A 36 3.60 1.67 -3.16
C ALA A 36 4.96 0.99 -2.96
N THR A 37 6.02 1.56 -3.55
CA THR A 37 7.40 1.06 -3.39
C THR A 37 7.88 1.19 -1.94
N LEU A 38 7.58 2.31 -1.29
CA LEU A 38 7.98 2.55 0.11
C LEU A 38 7.18 1.72 1.12
N LEU A 39 5.87 1.52 0.89
CA LEU A 39 5.03 0.71 1.77
C LEU A 39 5.33 -0.80 1.61
N GLY A 40 5.67 -1.23 0.39
CA GLY A 40 5.78 -2.63 0.02
C GLY A 40 4.46 -3.21 -0.48
N ALA A 41 4.54 -4.14 -1.44
CA ALA A 41 3.38 -4.73 -2.10
C ALA A 41 2.89 -6.04 -1.45
N SER A 42 3.59 -6.54 -0.42
CA SER A 42 3.25 -7.80 0.24
C SER A 42 3.72 -7.80 1.69
N LEU A 43 3.15 -8.70 2.47
CA LEU A 43 3.56 -8.99 3.84
C LEU A 43 3.42 -10.49 4.10
N VAL A 44 4.14 -10.99 5.10
CA VAL A 44 4.04 -12.37 5.57
C VAL A 44 3.55 -12.34 7.02
N VAL A 45 2.49 -13.10 7.30
CA VAL A 45 1.99 -13.28 8.67
C VAL A 45 2.14 -14.74 9.07
N PRO A 46 2.85 -15.05 10.16
CA PRO A 46 2.94 -16.42 10.67
C PRO A 46 1.60 -16.95 11.13
N PHE A 47 1.49 -18.28 11.14
CA PHE A 47 0.37 -19.00 11.76
C PHE A 47 0.85 -19.70 13.02
N ASN A 48 0.02 -19.69 14.06
CA ASN A 48 0.17 -20.53 15.24
C ASN A 48 -1.21 -21.11 15.60
N ASP A 49 -1.30 -22.41 15.85
CA ASP A 49 -2.57 -23.12 16.12
C ASP A 49 -3.70 -22.77 15.14
N LYS A 50 -3.38 -22.80 13.83
CA LYS A 50 -4.29 -22.46 12.73
C LYS A 50 -4.86 -21.03 12.76
N ARG A 51 -4.21 -20.12 13.49
CA ARG A 51 -4.59 -18.70 13.57
C ARG A 51 -3.45 -17.80 13.13
N LEU A 52 -3.79 -16.71 12.43
CA LEU A 52 -2.84 -15.65 12.11
C LEU A 52 -2.28 -15.07 13.41
N THR A 53 -0.96 -15.01 13.51
CA THR A 53 -0.25 -14.46 14.67
C THR A 53 -0.16 -12.94 14.53
N LEU A 54 -1.29 -12.28 14.77
CA LEU A 54 -1.40 -10.82 14.84
C LEU A 54 -1.49 -10.38 16.31
N GLY A 55 -0.80 -9.30 16.67
CA GLY A 55 -0.99 -8.63 17.95
C GLY A 55 -2.38 -7.96 18.04
N THR A 56 -2.80 -7.63 19.26
CA THR A 56 -4.13 -7.07 19.58
C THR A 56 -4.56 -5.91 18.67
N TRP A 57 -3.60 -5.09 18.23
CA TRP A 57 -3.87 -3.88 17.44
C TRP A 57 -3.38 -3.97 15.98
N GLN A 58 -2.83 -5.11 15.56
CA GLN A 58 -2.38 -5.29 14.18
C GLN A 58 -3.57 -5.66 13.28
N GLN A 59 -3.61 -5.06 12.10
CA GLN A 59 -4.62 -5.32 11.08
C GLN A 59 -3.91 -5.46 9.73
N ILE A 60 -4.40 -6.37 8.88
CA ILE A 60 -3.98 -6.47 7.49
C ILE A 60 -4.82 -5.47 6.69
N VAL A 61 -4.18 -4.49 6.07
CA VAL A 61 -4.87 -3.40 5.35
C VAL A 61 -4.33 -3.33 3.92
N LEU A 62 -5.25 -3.25 2.96
CA LEU A 62 -4.93 -2.87 1.58
C LEU A 62 -4.97 -1.35 1.46
N VAL A 63 -3.89 -0.75 0.96
CA VAL A 63 -3.82 0.69 0.68
C VAL A 63 -3.74 0.88 -0.83
N ASP A 64 -4.75 1.52 -1.41
CA ASP A 64 -4.76 1.90 -2.82
C ASP A 64 -4.34 3.37 -2.96
N PHE A 65 -3.20 3.59 -3.61
CA PHE A 65 -2.67 4.93 -3.85
C PHE A 65 -3.05 5.51 -5.22
N ASP A 66 -3.70 4.77 -6.10
CA ASP A 66 -3.94 5.23 -7.48
C ASP A 66 -4.93 6.41 -7.51
N ASN A 67 -4.82 7.22 -8.55
CA ASN A 67 -5.56 8.48 -8.66
C ASN A 67 -7.01 8.31 -9.15
N ARG A 68 -7.48 7.07 -9.29
CA ARG A 68 -8.84 6.71 -9.69
C ARG A 68 -9.23 5.35 -9.13
N PRO A 69 -10.54 5.07 -8.98
CA PRO A 69 -11.00 3.76 -8.51
C PRO A 69 -10.54 2.62 -9.42
N ARG A 70 -10.09 1.52 -8.80
CA ARG A 70 -9.64 0.31 -9.50
C ARG A 70 -10.24 -0.93 -8.86
N SER A 71 -10.41 -1.98 -9.66
CA SER A 71 -10.55 -3.32 -9.11
C SER A 71 -9.14 -3.84 -8.75
N ARG A 72 -8.98 -4.33 -7.53
CA ARG A 72 -7.71 -4.86 -7.01
C ARG A 72 -7.85 -6.34 -6.71
N GLN A 73 -6.82 -7.11 -7.05
CA GLN A 73 -6.70 -8.51 -6.70
C GLN A 73 -5.65 -8.65 -5.61
N VAL A 74 -6.02 -9.29 -4.50
CA VAL A 74 -5.08 -9.66 -3.43
C VAL A 74 -4.82 -11.15 -3.53
N MET A 75 -3.57 -11.52 -3.76
CA MET A 75 -3.15 -12.92 -3.81
C MET A 75 -2.78 -13.38 -2.41
N VAL A 76 -3.34 -14.51 -1.97
CA VAL A 76 -3.02 -15.13 -0.68
C VAL A 76 -2.38 -16.48 -0.95
N GLN A 77 -1.17 -16.66 -0.45
CA GLN A 77 -0.45 -17.93 -0.47
C GLN A 77 -0.24 -18.40 0.96
N VAL A 78 -0.61 -19.66 1.23
CA VAL A 78 -0.39 -20.31 2.52
C VAL A 78 0.63 -21.43 2.30
N MET A 79 1.64 -21.50 3.19
CA MET A 79 2.71 -22.49 3.13
C MET A 79 2.97 -23.01 4.55
N GLY A 80 3.18 -24.30 4.70
CA GLY A 80 3.39 -24.97 5.99
C GLY A 80 2.75 -26.36 6.01
N GLU A 81 2.76 -26.99 7.18
CA GLU A 81 2.10 -28.27 7.51
C GLU A 81 0.95 -28.07 8.50
#